data_AF-C7EB52-F1
#
_entry.id   AF-C7EB52-F1
#
_cell.length_a   1.000
_cell.length_b   1.000
_cell.length_c   1.000
_cell.angle_alpha   90.00
_cell.angle_beta   90.00
_cell.angle_gamma   90.00
#
_symmetry.space_group_name_H-M   'P 1'
#
loop_
_entity.id
_entity.type
_entity.pdbx_description
1 polymer ?
#
loop_
_entity_poly.entity_id
_entity_poly.type
_entity_poly.pdbx_seq_one_letter_code
_entity_poly.pdbx_strand_id
1 'polypeptide(L)'
;TAHELGHKKSKLERNLATSVLALGAYGHFAIDHNRGHHRHVATPEDCASSRMGETLYAFAMRELPGAFRRAWFLESGRLERHDKSAWSLNNEILRAGLITATVSVGLVVAFGPIMIPYLLATYFIGAFHLT
;
A
#
# COMPACT_ATOMS: atom_id res chain seq x y z
N THR A 1 1.08 -14.46 0.92
CA THR A 1 2.34 -14.44 1.68
C THR A 1 2.68 -13.10 2.31
N ALA A 2 2.76 -11.97 1.57
CA ALA A 2 3.11 -10.67 2.17
C ALA A 2 2.11 -10.17 3.22
N HIS A 3 0.81 -10.42 3.02
CA HIS A 3 -0.25 -10.15 3.98
C HIS A 3 0.10 -10.76 5.36
N GLU A 4 0.35 -12.07 5.43
CA GLU A 4 0.62 -12.77 6.69
C GLU A 4 1.90 -12.29 7.37
N LEU A 5 2.95 -12.01 6.58
CA LEU A 5 4.19 -11.43 7.09
C LEU A 5 3.97 -10.04 7.70
N GLY A 6 3.06 -9.25 7.13
CA GLY A 6 2.69 -7.92 7.62
C GLY A 6 2.08 -7.94 9.02
N HIS A 7 1.41 -9.03 9.40
CA HIS A 7 0.82 -9.21 10.74
C HIS A 7 1.81 -9.68 11.81
N LYS A 8 3.02 -10.07 11.42
CA LYS A 8 4.04 -10.55 12.37
C LYS A 8 4.62 -9.38 13.17
N LYS A 9 5.09 -9.69 14.38
CA LYS A 9 5.71 -8.69 15.28
C LYS A 9 7.16 -8.38 14.91
N SER A 10 7.86 -9.29 14.22
CA SER A 10 9.25 -9.09 13.84
C SER A 10 9.40 -7.94 12.86
N LYS A 11 10.38 -7.07 13.12
CA LYS A 11 10.75 -5.99 12.20
C LYS A 11 11.23 -6.54 10.85
N LEU A 12 11.91 -7.69 10.85
CA LEU A 12 12.38 -8.33 9.62
C LEU A 12 11.20 -8.77 8.75
N GLU A 13 10.25 -9.51 9.33
CA GLU A 13 9.07 -10.01 8.60
C GLU A 13 8.22 -8.86 8.06
N ARG A 14 8.01 -7.80 8.85
CA ARG A 14 7.30 -6.60 8.38
C ARG A 14 8.03 -5.87 7.26
N ASN A 15 9.36 -5.72 7.35
CA ASN A 15 10.14 -5.11 6.27
C ASN A 15 10.10 -5.97 4.99
N LEU A 16 10.10 -7.30 5.11
CA LEU A 16 9.94 -8.21 3.98
C LEU A 16 8.54 -8.07 3.36
N ALA A 17 7.49 -7.98 4.18
CA ALA A 17 6.13 -7.71 3.72
C ALA A 17 6.06 -6.40 2.92
N THR A 18 6.62 -5.31 3.47
CA THR A 18 6.70 -4.02 2.79
C THR A 18 7.47 -4.11 1.47
N SER A 19 8.59 -4.84 1.45
CA SER A 19 9.41 -4.99 0.23
C SER A 19 8.66 -5.74 -0.86
N VAL A 20 7.96 -6.83 -0.52
CA VAL A 20 7.15 -7.59 -1.49
C VAL A 20 5.98 -6.76 -2.01
N LEU A 21 5.27 -6.04 -1.13
CA LEU A 21 4.16 -5.16 -1.53
C LEU A 21 4.62 -3.98 -2.38
N ALA A 22 5.85 -3.48 -2.16
CA ALA A 22 6.45 -2.42 -2.98
C ALA A 22 6.67 -2.86 -4.43
N LEU A 23 6.93 -4.15 -4.69
CA LEU A 23 7.08 -4.64 -6.06
C LEU A 23 5.80 -4.48 -6.90
N GLY A 24 4.62 -4.46 -6.26
CA GLY A 24 3.33 -4.19 -6.90
C GLY A 24 2.83 -2.75 -6.75
N ALA A 25 3.71 -1.81 -6.34
CA ALA A 25 3.35 -0.42 -6.02
C ALA A 25 2.26 -0.26 -4.95
N TYR A 26 2.08 -1.25 -4.07
CA TYR A 26 1.03 -1.29 -3.05
C TYR A 26 1.59 -1.34 -1.62
N GLY A 27 2.76 -0.72 -1.41
CA GLY A 27 3.51 -0.76 -0.16
C GLY A 27 2.83 -0.12 1.06
N HIS A 28 1.79 0.68 0.84
CA HIS A 28 0.98 1.28 1.90
C HIS A 28 -0.05 0.31 2.51
N PHE A 29 -0.32 -0.82 1.84
CA PHE A 29 -1.33 -1.80 2.25
C PHE A 29 -1.20 -2.24 3.70
N ALA A 30 -0.01 -2.67 4.14
CA ALA A 30 0.17 -3.20 5.49
C ALA A 30 -0.14 -2.16 6.59
N ILE A 31 0.00 -0.87 6.28
CA ILE A 31 -0.36 0.22 7.19
C ILE A 31 -1.87 0.30 7.32
N ASP A 32 -2.54 0.47 6.17
CA ASP A 32 -3.97 0.63 6.13
C ASP A 32 -4.71 -0.61 6.62
N HIS A 33 -4.31 -1.77 6.12
CA HIS A 33 -4.90 -3.05 6.46
C HIS A 33 -4.84 -3.28 7.97
N ASN A 34 -3.65 -3.18 8.58
CA ASN A 34 -3.44 -3.55 9.98
C ASN A 34 -3.93 -2.50 10.97
N ARG A 35 -3.77 -1.21 10.65
CA ARG A 35 -4.07 -0.11 11.59
C ARG A 35 -5.39 0.61 11.28
N GLY A 36 -5.90 0.47 10.07
CA GLY A 36 -7.17 1.04 9.59
C GLY A 36 -8.25 -0.03 9.48
N HIS A 37 -8.20 -0.86 8.45
CA HIS A 37 -9.24 -1.85 8.12
C HIS A 37 -9.53 -2.79 9.30
N HIS A 38 -8.54 -3.49 9.86
CA HIS A 38 -8.77 -4.39 11.00
C HIS A 38 -9.38 -3.69 12.23
N ARG A 39 -9.13 -2.39 12.41
CA ARG A 39 -9.70 -1.61 13.50
C ARG A 39 -11.16 -1.21 13.25
N HIS A 40 -11.52 -0.96 11.99
CA HIS A 40 -12.79 -0.37 11.57
C HIS A 40 -13.62 -1.28 10.66
N VAL A 41 -13.24 -2.56 10.52
CA VAL A 41 -13.87 -3.49 9.57
C VAL A 41 -15.38 -3.52 9.74
N ALA A 42 -16.10 -3.46 8.62
CA ALA A 42 -17.56 -3.38 8.55
C ALA A 42 -18.21 -2.16 9.24
N THR A 43 -17.45 -1.09 9.51
CA THR A 43 -17.98 0.20 10.00
C THR A 43 -17.97 1.27 8.91
N PRO A 44 -18.75 2.36 9.03
CA PRO A 44 -18.75 3.46 8.07
C PRO A 44 -17.38 4.13 7.84
N GLU A 45 -16.48 4.05 8.83
CA GLU A 45 -15.14 4.62 8.79
C GLU A 45 -14.15 3.80 7.95
N ASP A 46 -14.48 2.54 7.65
CA ASP A 46 -13.64 1.68 6.83
C ASP A 46 -13.93 1.81 5.34
N CYS A 47 -12.91 2.22 4.60
CA CYS A 47 -12.99 2.34 3.16
C CYS A 47 -12.84 0.98 2.45
N ALA A 48 -12.26 -0.01 3.11
CA ALA A 48 -11.99 -1.35 2.57
C ALA A 48 -13.11 -2.36 2.87
N SER A 49 -14.22 -1.90 3.47
CA SER A 49 -15.46 -2.66 3.55
C SER A 49 -16.44 -2.18 2.49
N SER A 50 -17.00 -3.11 1.72
CA SER A 50 -18.08 -2.81 0.76
C SER A 50 -19.34 -2.38 1.50
N ARG A 51 -20.05 -1.39 0.96
CA ARG A 51 -21.36 -0.99 1.47
C ARG A 51 -22.44 -1.90 0.90
N MET A 52 -23.55 -2.05 1.62
CA MET A 52 -24.71 -2.79 1.10
C MET A 52 -25.19 -2.19 -0.23
N GLY A 53 -25.30 -3.00 -1.27
CA GLY A 53 -25.71 -2.58 -2.61
C GLY A 53 -24.62 -1.86 -3.44
N GLU A 54 -23.39 -1.77 -2.95
CA GLU A 54 -22.28 -1.17 -3.70
C GLU A 54 -21.77 -2.13 -4.79
N THR A 55 -21.58 -1.62 -6.00
CA THR A 55 -20.98 -2.42 -7.08
C THR A 55 -19.48 -2.54 -6.89
N LEU A 56 -18.88 -3.60 -7.44
CA LEU A 56 -17.42 -3.81 -7.38
C LEU A 56 -16.63 -2.57 -7.85
N TYR A 57 -17.05 -1.94 -8.94
CA TYR A 57 -16.35 -0.78 -9.49
C TYR A 57 -16.52 0.48 -8.63
N ALA A 58 -17.71 0.70 -8.07
CA ALA A 58 -17.95 1.82 -7.14
C ALA A 58 -17.12 1.65 -5.86
N PHE A 59 -17.06 0.42 -5.35
CA PHE A 59 -16.21 0.05 -4.23
C PHE A 59 -14.73 0.30 -4.56
N ALA A 60 -14.21 -0.22 -5.67
CA ALA A 60 -12.80 -0.03 -6.04
C ALA A 60 -12.40 1.44 -6.24
N MET A 61 -13.28 2.25 -6.84
CA MET A 61 -13.08 3.69 -6.99
C MET A 61 -13.00 4.44 -5.65
N ARG A 62 -13.64 3.91 -4.60
CA ARG A 62 -13.63 4.47 -3.25
C ARG A 62 -12.48 3.92 -2.41
N GLU A 63 -12.27 2.62 -2.46
CA GLU A 63 -11.31 1.88 -1.65
C GLU A 63 -9.88 2.23 -2.05
N LEU A 64 -9.50 2.12 -3.32
CA LEU A 64 -8.11 2.29 -3.77
C LEU A 64 -7.49 3.63 -3.34
N PRO A 65 -8.08 4.80 -3.68
CA PRO A 65 -7.55 6.07 -3.18
C PRO A 65 -7.82 6.28 -1.68
N GLY A 66 -8.86 5.65 -1.12
CA GLY A 66 -9.19 5.73 0.30
C GLY A 66 -8.15 5.07 1.19
N ALA A 67 -7.71 3.86 0.83
CA ALA A 67 -6.73 3.06 1.53
C ALA A 67 -5.38 3.77 1.55
N PHE A 68 -4.96 4.35 0.42
CA PHE A 68 -3.74 5.16 0.38
C PHE A 68 -3.82 6.40 1.29
N ARG A 69 -4.92 7.17 1.21
CA ARG A 69 -5.10 8.37 2.04
C ARG A 69 -5.11 8.04 3.53
N ARG A 70 -5.82 6.98 3.93
CA ARG A 70 -5.87 6.53 5.32
C ARG A 70 -4.52 5.98 5.78
N ALA A 71 -3.81 5.21 4.95
CA ALA A 71 -2.44 4.78 5.23
C ALA A 71 -1.51 5.98 5.50
N TRP A 72 -1.56 6.99 4.63
CA TRP A 72 -0.74 8.18 4.76
C TRP A 72 -1.02 8.94 6.05
N PHE A 73 -2.30 9.12 6.39
CA PHE A 73 -2.71 9.75 7.64
C PHE A 73 -2.23 8.98 8.87
N LEU A 74 -2.44 7.66 8.91
CA LEU A 74 -2.03 6.79 10.01
C LEU A 74 -0.51 6.76 10.20
N GLU A 75 0.25 6.79 9.10
CA GLU A 75 1.70 6.78 9.12
C GLU A 75 2.29 8.13 9.51
N SER A 76 1.71 9.22 9.00
CA SER A 76 2.09 10.58 9.40
C SER A 76 1.88 10.78 10.91
N GLY A 77 0.72 10.37 11.44
CA GLY A 77 0.47 10.43 12.88
C GLY A 77 1.39 9.54 13.71
N ARG A 78 1.86 8.40 13.17
CA ARG A 78 2.89 7.58 13.84
C ARG A 78 4.21 8.34 13.94
N LEU A 79 4.63 9.00 12.86
CA LEU A 79 5.89 9.74 12.80
C LEU A 79 5.85 11.00 13.67
N GLU A 80 4.73 11.70 13.71
CA GLU A 80 4.51 12.86 14.57
C GLU A 80 4.69 12.50 16.06
N ARG A 81 4.13 11.36 16.51
CA ARG A 81 4.36 10.84 17.88
C ARG A 81 5.82 10.47 18.19
N HIS A 82 6.68 10.47 17.18
CA HIS A 82 8.12 10.22 17.30
C HIS A 82 8.95 11.43 16.88
N ASP A 83 8.36 12.64 16.82
CA ASP A 83 9.01 13.89 16.43
C ASP A 83 9.71 13.81 15.07
N LYS A 84 9.12 13.07 14.13
CA LYS A 84 9.64 12.85 12.79
C LYS A 84 8.71 13.42 11.73
N SER A 85 9.31 14.01 10.70
CA SER A 85 8.57 14.46 9.51
C SER A 85 7.96 13.28 8.74
N ALA A 86 6.75 13.47 8.22
CA ALA A 86 6.10 12.56 7.27
C ALA A 86 6.94 12.32 6.00
N TRP A 87 7.83 13.27 5.66
CA TRP A 87 8.73 13.18 4.52
C TRP A 87 10.08 12.52 4.82
N SER A 88 10.26 11.97 6.02
CA SER A 88 11.51 11.29 6.40
C SER A 88 11.57 9.85 5.88
N LEU A 89 12.78 9.29 5.76
CA LEU A 89 13.00 7.87 5.46
C LEU A 89 12.47 6.93 6.55
N ASN A 90 11.97 7.44 7.67
CA ASN A 90 11.27 6.62 8.65
C ASN A 90 9.82 6.30 8.22
N ASN A 91 9.29 6.98 7.20
CA ASN A 91 7.99 6.70 6.62
C ASN A 91 8.03 5.41 5.80
N GLU A 92 7.26 4.41 6.23
CA GLU A 92 7.19 3.11 5.57
C GLU A 92 6.67 3.21 4.12
N ILE A 93 5.76 4.16 3.83
CA ILE A 93 5.23 4.42 2.48
C ILE A 93 6.32 4.96 1.57
N LEU A 94 7.14 5.91 2.05
CA LEU A 94 8.22 6.48 1.25
C LEU A 94 9.32 5.46 0.98
N ARG A 95 9.69 4.65 1.99
CA ARG A 95 10.63 3.54 1.79
C ARG A 95 10.12 2.55 0.74
N ALA A 96 8.85 2.18 0.81
CA ALA A 96 8.24 1.32 -0.20
C ALA A 96 8.24 1.97 -1.59
N GLY A 97 7.86 3.25 -1.69
CA GLY A 97 7.89 4.00 -2.94
C GLY A 97 9.28 4.09 -3.57
N LEU A 98 10.34 4.21 -2.75
CA LEU A 98 11.73 4.15 -3.23
C LEU A 98 12.09 2.77 -3.81
N ILE A 99 11.65 1.68 -3.18
CA ILE A 99 11.83 0.32 -3.71
C ILE A 99 11.07 0.18 -5.04
N THR A 100 9.80 0.59 -5.09
CA THR A 100 8.99 0.57 -6.31
C THR A 100 9.70 1.33 -7.42
N ALA A 101 10.07 2.60 -7.19
CA ALA A 101 10.73 3.46 -8.18
C ALA A 101 12.05 2.86 -8.66
N THR A 102 12.88 2.35 -7.76
CA THR A 102 14.17 1.74 -8.10
C THR A 102 13.99 0.52 -9.01
N VAL A 103 13.05 -0.37 -8.66
CA VAL A 103 12.77 -1.56 -9.47
C VAL A 103 12.13 -1.18 -10.80
N SER A 104 11.15 -0.27 -10.83
CA SER A 104 10.51 0.19 -12.06
C SER A 104 11.51 0.82 -13.02
N VAL A 105 12.36 1.73 -12.53
CA VAL A 105 13.39 2.38 -13.34
C VAL A 105 14.40 1.36 -13.83
N GLY A 106 14.86 0.44 -12.97
CA GLY A 106 15.77 -0.63 -13.36
C GLY A 106 15.20 -1.50 -14.50
N LEU A 107 13.92 -1.86 -14.42
CA LEU A 107 13.26 -2.64 -15.47
C LEU A 107 13.10 -1.84 -16.78
N VAL A 108 12.73 -0.56 -16.71
CA VAL A 108 12.62 0.30 -17.90
C VAL A 108 13.99 0.52 -18.54
N VAL A 109 15.06 0.69 -17.75
CA VAL A 109 16.43 0.82 -18.27
C VAL A 109 16.89 -0.48 -18.94
N ALA A 110 16.60 -1.64 -18.33
CA ALA A 110 17.05 -2.93 -18.83
C ALA A 110 16.29 -3.41 -20.09
N PHE A 111 14.99 -3.15 -20.16
CA PHE A 111 14.11 -3.71 -21.21
C PHE A 111 13.46 -2.64 -22.09
N GLY A 112 13.72 -1.37 -21.80
CA GLY A 112 13.21 -0.22 -22.56
C GLY A 112 11.81 0.25 -22.14
N PRO A 113 11.31 1.31 -22.80
CA PRO A 113 10.00 1.93 -22.50
C PRO A 113 8.81 0.97 -22.63
N ILE A 114 8.96 -0.14 -23.34
CA ILE A 114 7.93 -1.17 -23.46
C ILE A 114 7.48 -1.70 -22.10
N MET A 115 8.34 -1.67 -21.07
CA MET A 115 7.98 -2.09 -19.71
C MET A 115 6.93 -1.20 -19.05
N ILE A 116 6.78 0.07 -19.45
CA ILE A 116 5.85 1.01 -18.81
C ILE A 116 4.41 0.47 -18.80
N PRO A 117 3.79 0.07 -19.94
CA PRO A 117 2.44 -0.49 -19.92
C PRO A 117 2.34 -1.79 -19.11
N TYR A 118 3.35 -2.66 -19.12
CA TYR A 118 3.35 -3.88 -18.29
C TYR A 118 3.34 -3.55 -16.81
N LEU A 119 4.18 -2.61 -16.37
CA LEU A 119 4.24 -2.18 -14.97
C LEU A 119 2.93 -1.54 -14.53
N LEU A 120 2.36 -0.64 -15.35
CA LEU A 120 1.06 -0.02 -15.06
C LEU A 120 -0.05 -1.07 -14.94
N ALA A 121 -0.09 -2.04 -15.87
CA ALA A 121 -1.06 -3.12 -15.82
C ALA A 121 -0.86 -3.99 -14.56
N THR A 122 0.37 -4.38 -14.24
CA THR A 122 0.68 -5.17 -13.04
C THR A 122 0.29 -4.44 -11.76
N TYR A 123 0.61 -3.16 -11.63
CA TYR A 123 0.27 -2.36 -10.46
C TYR A 123 -1.24 -2.20 -10.31
N PHE A 124 -1.93 -1.91 -11.41
CA PHE A 124 -3.39 -1.79 -11.40
C PHE A 124 -4.07 -3.11 -11.06
N ILE A 125 -3.71 -4.20 -11.74
CA ILE A 125 -4.30 -5.53 -11.51
C ILE A 125 -4.01 -5.98 -10.07
N GLY A 126 -2.77 -5.80 -9.59
CA GLY A 126 -2.38 -6.15 -8.23
C GLY A 126 -3.15 -5.37 -7.18
N ALA A 127 -3.29 -4.06 -7.35
CA ALA A 127 -4.09 -3.23 -6.44
C ALA A 127 -5.57 -3.62 -6.48
N PHE A 128 -6.15 -3.77 -7.68
CA PHE A 128 -7.57 -4.11 -7.86
C PHE A 128 -7.95 -5.48 -7.29
N HIS A 129 -7.05 -6.47 -7.28
CA HIS A 129 -7.32 -7.78 -6.66
C HIS A 129 -7.10 -7.80 -5.14
N LEU A 130 -6.51 -6.76 -4.57
CA LEU A 130 -6.35 -6.57 -3.13
C LEU A 130 -7.47 -5.70 -2.52
N THR A 131 -8.28 -5.08 -3.37
CA THR A 131 -9.51 -4.37 -3.04
C THR A 131 -10.65 -5.37 -2.83
#